data_AF-A0A942HX39-F1
#
_entry.id   AF-A0A942HX39-F1
#
_cell.length_a   1.000
_cell.length_b   1.000
_cell.length_c   1.000
_cell.angle_alpha   90.00
_cell.angle_beta   90.00
_cell.angle_gamma   90.00
#
_symmetry.space_group_name_H-M   'P 1'
#
loop_
_entity.id
_entity.type
_entity.pdbx_description
1 polymer ?
#
loop_
_entity_poly.entity_id
_entity_poly.type
_entity_poly.pdbx_seq_one_letter_code
_entity_poly.pdbx_strand_id
1 'polypeptide(L)'
;MKTTWWIFFALLVVSVANADDGSGVYGYGYWMPRLISDYLKVVDNNSPKEGAAKCESVYANAMNKGVIDIRYALGYFDDSTGEERTWNGINYGLSPSLDIETFNALRKELTTRCWNRSLRACGFDESGDPKQGKVVLQKYVDLHGKKTLVRLTLTQASATPSFVDNKGSQAARQNFLTLQSEDNFFNGLKVADVVLYNGHSRNGGGPDFNPPILMANKHVNYKGYYEVKRPGIIRTMASLKENPNKGIIVGLFSCYSKKHFYNTFMQANPSQRVILSADTIDYFDSLKASVGYLEGILRGSCSQELADLAKQEDKLKTGFQGYNIN
;
A
#
# COMPACT_ATOMS: atom_id res chain seq x y z
N MET A 1 -36.87 -61.46 19.11
CA MET A 1 -37.08 -60.03 18.80
C MET A 1 -35.98 -59.24 19.51
N LYS A 2 -34.97 -58.76 18.78
CA LYS A 2 -33.89 -57.93 19.33
C LYS A 2 -34.02 -56.55 18.70
N THR A 3 -34.34 -55.57 19.54
CA THR A 3 -34.53 -54.15 19.19
C THR A 3 -33.17 -53.47 19.11
N THR A 4 -32.81 -52.99 17.92
CA THR A 4 -31.56 -52.24 17.68
C THR A 4 -31.83 -50.75 17.90
N TRP A 5 -31.20 -50.17 18.93
CA TRP A 5 -31.19 -48.73 19.20
C TRP A 5 -30.16 -48.05 18.28
N TRP A 6 -30.59 -47.07 17.50
CA TRP A 6 -29.71 -46.15 16.77
C TRP A 6 -29.51 -44.89 17.61
N ILE A 7 -28.29 -44.66 18.09
CA ILE A 7 -27.89 -43.41 18.74
C ILE A 7 -27.41 -42.45 17.64
N PHE A 8 -28.17 -41.38 17.41
CA PHE A 8 -27.75 -40.25 16.59
C PHE A 8 -26.70 -39.43 17.35
N PHE A 9 -25.45 -39.44 16.89
CA PHE A 9 -24.42 -38.51 17.33
C PHE A 9 -24.56 -37.20 16.54
N ALA A 10 -25.19 -36.20 17.15
CA ALA A 10 -25.18 -34.84 16.64
C ALA A 10 -23.80 -34.21 16.94
N LEU A 11 -22.94 -34.13 15.93
CA LEU A 11 -21.70 -33.34 15.97
C LEU A 11 -22.07 -31.86 15.94
N LEU A 12 -22.19 -31.26 17.13
CA LEU A 12 -22.17 -29.81 17.31
C LEU A 12 -20.76 -29.31 16.99
N VAL A 13 -20.56 -28.88 15.75
CA VAL A 13 -19.40 -28.07 15.38
C VAL A 13 -19.62 -26.70 15.99
N VAL A 14 -19.09 -26.49 17.20
CA VAL A 14 -18.94 -25.15 17.78
C VAL A 14 -17.87 -24.46 16.95
N SER A 15 -18.28 -23.70 15.95
CA SER A 15 -17.42 -22.74 15.28
C SER A 15 -16.99 -21.72 16.33
N VAL A 16 -15.78 -21.88 16.86
CA VAL A 16 -15.11 -20.85 17.65
C VAL A 16 -14.85 -19.71 16.68
N ALA A 17 -15.79 -18.79 16.57
CA ALA A 17 -15.54 -17.50 15.95
C ALA A 17 -14.49 -16.83 16.84
N ASN A 18 -13.22 -16.92 16.43
CA ASN A 18 -12.17 -16.06 16.97
C ASN A 18 -12.65 -14.64 16.69
N ALA A 19 -13.22 -13.99 17.70
CA ALA A 19 -13.39 -12.56 17.70
C ALA A 19 -11.97 -12.00 17.57
N ASP A 20 -11.62 -11.53 16.37
CA ASP A 20 -10.51 -10.61 16.16
C ASP A 20 -10.79 -9.46 17.13
N ASP A 21 -10.09 -9.46 18.26
CA ASP A 21 -10.39 -8.73 19.49
C ASP A 21 -10.16 -7.22 19.40
N GLY A 22 -9.91 -6.70 18.21
CA GLY A 22 -9.58 -5.29 18.01
C GLY A 22 -8.33 -4.87 18.78
N SER A 23 -7.43 -5.81 19.11
CA SER A 23 -6.21 -5.59 19.91
C SER A 23 -5.13 -4.76 19.22
N GLY A 24 -5.33 -4.36 17.96
CA GLY A 24 -4.44 -3.44 17.25
C GLY A 24 -4.68 -1.96 17.59
N VAL A 25 -3.71 -1.11 17.26
CA VAL A 25 -3.83 0.36 17.39
C VAL A 25 -5.11 0.81 16.67
N TYR A 26 -6.01 1.50 17.39
CA TYR A 26 -7.29 2.00 16.87
C TYR A 26 -8.23 0.94 16.26
N GLY A 27 -8.03 -0.35 16.58
CA GLY A 27 -8.80 -1.45 15.98
C GLY A 27 -8.54 -1.65 14.48
N TYR A 28 -7.39 -1.20 13.97
CA TYR A 28 -7.11 -1.22 12.52
C TYR A 28 -7.11 -2.61 11.91
N GLY A 29 -6.63 -3.64 12.63
CA GLY A 29 -6.69 -5.03 12.16
C GLY A 29 -8.13 -5.51 11.88
N TYR A 30 -9.12 -4.97 12.60
CA TYR A 30 -10.53 -5.27 12.37
C TYR A 30 -11.14 -4.43 11.25
N TRP A 31 -10.88 -3.12 11.23
CA TRP A 31 -11.54 -2.19 10.31
C TRP A 31 -10.92 -2.15 8.92
N MET A 32 -9.59 -2.23 8.79
CA MET A 32 -8.90 -2.09 7.51
C MET A 32 -9.33 -3.16 6.48
N PRO A 33 -9.40 -4.47 6.81
CA PRO A 33 -9.84 -5.46 5.82
C PRO A 33 -11.25 -5.19 5.31
N ARG A 34 -12.19 -4.85 6.21
CA ARG A 34 -13.57 -4.52 5.83
C ARG A 34 -13.62 -3.30 4.94
N LEU A 35 -12.88 -2.26 5.33
CA LEU A 35 -12.80 -1.01 4.59
C LEU A 35 -12.23 -1.21 3.19
N ILE A 36 -11.19 -2.03 3.02
CA ILE A 36 -10.66 -2.36 1.69
C ILE A 36 -11.70 -3.15 0.88
N SER A 37 -12.28 -4.22 1.43
CA SER A 37 -13.27 -5.05 0.73
C SER A 37 -14.48 -4.22 0.29
N ASP A 38 -15.03 -3.38 1.19
CA ASP A 38 -16.20 -2.57 0.90
C ASP A 38 -15.88 -1.50 -0.15
N TYR A 39 -14.71 -0.88 -0.06
CA TYR A 39 -14.26 0.06 -1.08
C TYR A 39 -14.06 -0.61 -2.45
N LEU A 40 -13.48 -1.81 -2.50
CA LEU A 40 -13.33 -2.57 -3.75
C LEU A 40 -14.68 -2.96 -4.37
N LYS A 41 -15.72 -3.22 -3.57
CA LYS A 41 -17.10 -3.40 -4.07
C LYS A 41 -17.62 -2.12 -4.74
N VAL A 42 -17.36 -0.96 -4.15
CA VAL A 42 -17.75 0.33 -4.75
C VAL A 42 -17.01 0.54 -6.07
N VAL A 43 -15.69 0.31 -6.10
CA VAL A 43 -14.89 0.39 -7.34
C VAL A 43 -15.45 -0.53 -8.41
N ASP A 44 -15.71 -1.79 -8.08
CA ASP A 44 -16.21 -2.78 -9.03
C ASP A 44 -17.59 -2.39 -9.61
N ASN A 45 -18.49 -1.89 -8.77
CA ASN A 45 -19.84 -1.48 -9.17
C ASN A 45 -19.84 -0.24 -10.09
N ASN A 46 -18.86 0.65 -9.93
CA ASN A 46 -18.77 1.91 -10.66
C ASN A 46 -17.77 1.89 -11.81
N SER A 47 -17.08 0.77 -12.03
CA SER A 47 -16.06 0.66 -13.06
C SER A 47 -16.66 0.73 -14.47
N PRO A 48 -16.11 1.56 -15.38
CA PRO A 48 -16.46 1.49 -16.80
C PRO A 48 -16.21 0.07 -17.31
N LYS A 49 -17.19 -0.51 -18.00
CA LYS A 49 -17.09 -1.90 -18.49
C LYS A 49 -16.24 -2.03 -19.75
N GLU A 50 -15.96 -0.93 -20.46
CA GLU A 50 -15.24 -0.92 -21.73
C GLU A 50 -14.39 0.35 -21.88
N GLY A 51 -13.14 0.19 -22.38
CA GLY A 51 -12.17 1.28 -22.56
C GLY A 51 -10.73 0.84 -22.87
N ALA A 52 -10.42 -0.45 -22.73
CA ALA A 52 -9.06 -0.99 -22.63
C ALA A 52 -8.09 -0.66 -23.78
N ALA A 53 -8.52 -0.50 -25.04
CA ALA A 53 -7.58 -0.39 -26.18
C ALA A 53 -6.63 0.83 -26.11
N LYS A 54 -6.94 1.86 -25.31
CA LYS A 54 -6.14 3.09 -25.21
C LYS A 54 -4.88 2.98 -24.34
N CYS A 55 -4.76 1.91 -23.54
CA CYS A 55 -3.71 1.81 -22.52
C CYS A 55 -2.60 0.80 -22.85
N GLU A 56 -2.64 0.17 -24.02
CA GLU A 56 -1.65 -0.84 -24.42
C GLU A 56 -0.21 -0.32 -24.34
N SER A 57 0.04 0.93 -24.75
CA SER A 57 1.36 1.56 -24.72
C SER A 57 1.91 1.71 -23.29
N VAL A 58 1.04 1.90 -22.30
CA VAL A 58 1.40 2.01 -20.89
C VAL A 58 1.95 0.68 -20.38
N TYR A 59 1.31 -0.42 -20.77
CA TYR A 59 1.64 -1.76 -20.30
C TYR A 59 2.49 -2.58 -21.28
N ALA A 60 2.91 -1.99 -22.41
CA ALA A 60 3.61 -2.68 -23.48
C ALA A 60 4.85 -3.45 -22.99
N ASN A 61 5.67 -2.84 -22.12
CA ASN A 61 6.84 -3.51 -21.54
C ASN A 61 6.45 -4.76 -20.75
N ALA A 62 5.47 -4.63 -19.85
CA ALA A 62 4.97 -5.73 -19.03
C ALA A 62 4.35 -6.86 -19.86
N MET A 63 3.53 -6.49 -20.84
CA MET A 63 2.91 -7.43 -21.78
C MET A 63 3.96 -8.14 -22.66
N ASN A 64 5.03 -7.46 -23.07
CA ASN A 64 6.09 -8.06 -23.88
C ASN A 64 6.94 -9.05 -23.09
N LYS A 65 7.27 -8.74 -21.83
CA LYS A 65 8.00 -9.66 -20.94
C LYS A 65 7.12 -10.73 -20.28
N GLY A 66 5.79 -10.63 -20.41
CA GLY A 66 4.82 -11.55 -19.81
C GLY A 66 4.67 -11.44 -18.30
N VAL A 67 5.25 -10.41 -17.68
CA VAL A 67 5.15 -10.13 -16.25
C VAL A 67 5.02 -8.63 -16.02
N ILE A 68 4.17 -8.21 -15.08
CA ILE A 68 4.16 -6.86 -14.52
C ILE A 68 4.75 -6.94 -13.10
N ASP A 69 5.87 -6.26 -12.89
CA ASP A 69 6.54 -6.17 -11.58
C ASP A 69 6.03 -4.93 -10.83
N ILE A 70 5.34 -5.18 -9.72
CA ILE A 70 4.73 -4.16 -8.86
C ILE A 70 5.44 -4.17 -7.51
N ARG A 71 5.92 -3.02 -7.06
CA ARG A 71 6.55 -2.84 -5.76
C ARG A 71 5.63 -1.99 -4.89
N TYR A 72 5.04 -2.59 -3.87
CA TYR A 72 4.22 -1.88 -2.90
C TYR A 72 4.98 -1.83 -1.58
N ALA A 73 5.50 -0.65 -1.22
CA ALA A 73 6.20 -0.44 0.04
C ALA A 73 5.37 0.43 0.99
N LEU A 74 5.11 -0.07 2.20
CA LEU A 74 4.55 0.73 3.28
C LEU A 74 5.70 1.45 4.02
N GLY A 75 5.57 2.77 4.16
CA GLY A 75 6.49 3.57 4.96
C GLY A 75 6.27 3.37 6.45
N TYR A 76 7.11 4.01 7.28
CA TYR A 76 6.88 4.06 8.72
C TYR A 76 5.67 4.96 8.97
N PHE A 77 4.50 4.35 9.20
CA PHE A 77 3.23 5.06 9.14
C PHE A 77 2.74 5.41 10.55
N ASP A 78 3.27 6.49 11.13
CA ASP A 78 3.06 6.81 12.54
C ASP A 78 2.04 7.91 12.83
N ASP A 79 1.35 7.83 13.97
CA ASP A 79 0.50 8.90 14.46
C ASP A 79 1.31 10.03 15.14
N SER A 80 1.94 10.89 14.34
CA SER A 80 2.94 11.89 14.75
C SER A 80 2.43 13.08 15.59
N THR A 81 1.56 12.89 16.59
CA THR A 81 0.95 14.01 17.33
C THR A 81 1.83 14.63 18.42
N GLY A 82 2.93 13.98 18.80
CA GLY A 82 3.76 14.42 19.92
C GLY A 82 3.24 13.97 21.30
N GLU A 83 2.15 13.21 21.32
CA GLU A 83 1.50 12.70 22.54
C GLU A 83 1.54 11.18 22.60
N GLU A 84 1.50 10.62 23.81
CA GLU A 84 1.30 9.18 23.99
C GLU A 84 -0.13 8.78 23.62
N ARG A 85 -0.27 7.59 23.04
CA ARG A 85 -1.54 7.06 22.57
C ARG A 85 -1.96 5.83 23.35
N THR A 86 -3.08 5.95 24.05
CA THR A 86 -3.73 4.82 24.74
C THR A 86 -5.04 4.47 24.04
N TRP A 87 -5.23 3.20 23.72
CA TRP A 87 -6.46 2.69 23.10
C TRP A 87 -6.83 1.33 23.71
N ASN A 88 -8.10 1.17 24.10
CA ASN A 88 -8.60 -0.04 24.80
C ASN A 88 -7.74 -0.47 26.01
N GLY A 89 -7.22 0.51 26.77
CA GLY A 89 -6.37 0.26 27.95
C GLY A 89 -4.91 -0.10 27.64
N ILE A 90 -4.51 -0.17 26.36
CA ILE A 90 -3.13 -0.42 25.93
C ILE A 90 -2.48 0.92 25.57
N ASN A 91 -1.35 1.25 26.19
CA ASN A 91 -0.52 2.39 25.80
C ASN A 91 0.46 1.97 24.70
N TYR A 92 0.28 2.50 23.50
CA TYR A 92 1.13 2.26 22.33
C TYR A 92 2.32 3.23 22.24
N GLY A 93 2.48 4.07 23.25
CA GLY A 93 3.53 5.06 23.36
C GLY A 93 3.32 6.25 22.44
N LEU A 94 4.41 6.97 22.22
CA LEU A 94 4.47 8.14 21.35
C LEU A 94 4.45 7.70 19.88
N SER A 95 3.58 8.26 19.04
CA SER A 95 3.62 8.04 17.59
C SER A 95 3.61 6.56 17.17
N PRO A 96 2.54 5.81 17.51
CA PRO A 96 2.44 4.42 17.15
C PRO A 96 2.37 4.22 15.64
N SER A 97 3.00 3.16 15.14
CA SER A 97 3.01 2.82 13.72
C SER A 97 1.83 1.93 13.32
N LEU A 98 1.28 2.19 12.13
CA LEU A 98 0.03 1.62 11.62
C LEU A 98 0.24 0.73 10.38
N ASP A 99 1.46 0.68 9.85
CA ASP A 99 1.79 -0.06 8.62
C ASP A 99 1.72 -1.58 8.79
N ILE A 100 1.92 -2.11 10.01
CA ILE A 100 1.83 -3.56 10.28
C ILE A 100 0.40 -4.07 10.04
N GLU A 101 -0.60 -3.36 10.58
CA GLU A 101 -2.01 -3.71 10.37
C GLU A 101 -2.41 -3.48 8.91
N THR A 102 -1.90 -2.42 8.30
CA THR A 102 -2.11 -2.13 6.87
C THR A 102 -1.56 -3.25 5.99
N PHE A 103 -0.36 -3.74 6.29
CA PHE A 103 0.29 -4.86 5.60
C PHE A 103 -0.57 -6.12 5.69
N ASN A 104 -1.00 -6.49 6.90
CA ASN A 104 -1.82 -7.67 7.13
C ASN A 104 -3.19 -7.57 6.45
N ALA A 105 -3.83 -6.39 6.49
CA ALA A 105 -5.11 -6.16 5.85
C ALA A 105 -5.03 -6.26 4.32
N LEU A 106 -4.05 -5.58 3.71
CA LEU A 106 -3.79 -5.66 2.27
C LEU A 106 -3.50 -7.10 1.84
N ARG A 107 -2.61 -7.78 2.57
CA ARG A 107 -2.24 -9.17 2.30
C ARG A 107 -3.45 -10.09 2.35
N LYS A 108 -4.25 -10.00 3.41
CA LYS A 108 -5.48 -10.79 3.59
C LYS A 108 -6.47 -10.54 2.45
N GLU A 109 -6.73 -9.28 2.11
CA GLU A 109 -7.67 -8.95 1.03
C GLU A 109 -7.17 -9.46 -0.34
N LEU A 110 -5.90 -9.20 -0.66
CA LEU A 110 -5.32 -9.58 -1.95
C LEU A 110 -5.23 -11.11 -2.13
N THR A 111 -5.06 -11.88 -1.06
CA THR A 111 -5.05 -13.36 -1.11
C THR A 111 -6.46 -13.96 -1.04
N THR A 112 -7.46 -13.20 -0.58
CA THR A 112 -8.84 -13.69 -0.47
C THR A 112 -9.42 -13.97 -1.85
N ARG A 113 -10.19 -15.05 -1.98
CA ARG A 113 -10.86 -15.39 -3.25
C ARG A 113 -11.72 -14.22 -3.72
N CYS A 114 -11.58 -13.86 -4.99
CA CYS A 114 -12.42 -12.85 -5.62
C CYS A 114 -13.90 -13.23 -5.54
N TRP A 115 -14.71 -12.37 -4.92
CA TRP A 115 -16.15 -12.54 -4.82
C TRP A 115 -16.85 -12.24 -6.16
N ASN A 116 -16.27 -11.36 -6.99
CA ASN A 116 -16.69 -11.10 -8.37
C ASN A 116 -15.53 -11.38 -9.35
N ARG A 117 -15.84 -11.83 -10.56
CA ARG A 117 -14.86 -12.12 -11.62
C ARG A 117 -14.22 -10.87 -12.23
N SER A 118 -14.89 -9.72 -12.15
CA SER A 118 -14.38 -8.43 -12.64
C SER A 118 -13.30 -7.86 -11.73
N LEU A 119 -13.33 -8.16 -10.43
CA LEU A 119 -12.34 -7.69 -9.46
C LEU A 119 -10.98 -8.34 -9.70
N ARG A 120 -9.91 -7.53 -9.68
CA ARG A 120 -8.54 -7.99 -9.93
C ARG A 120 -7.63 -7.85 -8.70
N ALA A 121 -7.96 -7.09 -7.68
CA ALA A 121 -7.20 -6.92 -6.44
C ALA A 121 -7.59 -7.97 -5.39
N CYS A 122 -7.53 -9.26 -5.77
CA CYS A 122 -7.92 -10.42 -4.97
C CYS A 122 -7.40 -11.71 -5.60
N GLY A 123 -7.44 -12.84 -4.88
CA GLY A 123 -7.11 -14.17 -5.37
C GLY A 123 -5.65 -14.33 -5.82
N PHE A 124 -4.72 -13.64 -5.17
CA PHE A 124 -3.29 -13.84 -5.37
C PHE A 124 -2.79 -15.05 -4.59
N ASP A 125 -1.86 -15.79 -5.20
CA ASP A 125 -1.04 -16.78 -4.50
C ASP A 125 0.07 -16.05 -3.72
N GLU A 126 0.24 -16.39 -2.45
CA GLU A 126 1.25 -15.80 -1.57
C GLU A 126 2.49 -16.70 -1.44
N SER A 127 3.66 -16.07 -1.44
CA SER A 127 4.93 -16.70 -1.08
C SER A 127 5.77 -15.78 -0.18
N GLY A 128 6.70 -16.38 0.56
CA GLY A 128 7.53 -15.70 1.56
C GLY A 128 7.04 -15.94 3.00
N ASP A 129 7.63 -15.23 3.95
CA ASP A 129 7.24 -15.27 5.36
C ASP A 129 6.71 -13.89 5.77
N PRO A 130 5.38 -13.73 5.98
CA PRO A 130 4.78 -12.50 6.47
C PRO A 130 5.42 -11.97 7.76
N LYS A 131 5.93 -12.87 8.62
CA LYS A 131 6.64 -12.47 9.84
C LYS A 131 7.96 -11.79 9.55
N GLN A 132 8.52 -11.89 8.34
CA GLN A 132 9.67 -11.11 7.87
C GLN A 132 9.27 -9.74 7.31
N GLY A 133 7.98 -9.37 7.33
CA GLY A 133 7.49 -8.09 6.84
C GLY A 133 7.60 -7.93 5.32
N LYS A 134 7.68 -9.05 4.59
CA LYS A 134 7.73 -9.10 3.13
C LYS A 134 7.03 -10.35 2.60
N VAL A 135 6.18 -10.15 1.61
CA VAL A 135 5.58 -11.23 0.82
C VAL A 135 5.64 -10.90 -0.66
N VAL A 136 5.60 -11.95 -1.49
CA VAL A 136 5.39 -11.83 -2.92
C VAL A 136 4.05 -12.46 -3.25
N LEU A 137 3.16 -11.64 -3.82
CA LEU A 137 1.83 -12.01 -4.26
C LEU A 137 1.84 -12.15 -5.78
N GLN A 138 1.37 -13.29 -6.29
CA GLN A 138 1.38 -13.56 -7.73
C GLN A 138 0.03 -14.05 -8.23
N LYS A 139 -0.34 -13.63 -9.44
CA LYS A 139 -1.44 -14.24 -10.20
C LYS A 139 -1.38 -13.82 -11.65
N TYR A 140 -2.10 -14.52 -12.51
CA TYR A 140 -2.30 -14.07 -13.89
C TYR A 140 -3.49 -13.13 -13.99
N VAL A 141 -3.32 -12.07 -14.78
CA VAL A 141 -4.42 -11.20 -15.23
C VAL A 141 -4.38 -11.09 -16.76
N ASP A 142 -5.50 -10.70 -17.35
CA ASP A 142 -5.54 -10.32 -18.76
C ASP A 142 -5.27 -8.81 -18.84
N LEU A 143 -4.18 -8.43 -19.51
CA LEU A 143 -3.91 -7.04 -19.87
C LEU A 143 -4.05 -6.93 -21.38
N HIS A 144 -5.12 -6.27 -21.83
CA HIS A 144 -5.40 -6.02 -23.26
C HIS A 144 -5.32 -7.29 -24.13
N GLY A 145 -5.93 -8.39 -23.68
CA GLY A 145 -5.94 -9.68 -24.40
C GLY A 145 -4.68 -10.51 -24.22
N LYS A 146 -3.70 -10.03 -23.43
CA LYS A 146 -2.46 -10.75 -23.13
C LYS A 146 -2.43 -11.20 -21.68
N LYS A 147 -2.39 -12.52 -21.50
CA LYS A 147 -2.21 -13.14 -20.18
C LYS A 147 -0.83 -12.75 -19.62
N THR A 148 -0.83 -11.96 -18.55
CA THR A 148 0.37 -11.39 -17.93
C THR A 148 0.44 -11.81 -16.47
N LEU A 149 1.62 -12.26 -16.01
CA LEU A 149 1.85 -12.57 -14.61
C LEU A 149 2.00 -11.27 -13.82
N VAL A 150 1.15 -11.02 -12.84
CA VAL A 150 1.38 -9.99 -11.84
C VAL A 150 2.32 -10.55 -10.78
N ARG A 151 3.40 -9.82 -10.49
CA ARG A 151 4.28 -10.10 -9.35
C ARG A 151 4.33 -8.87 -8.48
N LEU A 152 3.62 -8.89 -7.36
CA LEU A 152 3.56 -7.80 -6.40
C LEU A 152 4.42 -8.13 -5.19
N THR A 153 5.44 -7.32 -4.92
CA THR A 153 6.21 -7.41 -3.66
C THR A 153 5.67 -6.39 -2.66
N LEU A 154 5.09 -6.88 -1.57
CA LEU A 154 4.53 -6.05 -0.49
C LEU A 154 5.48 -6.06 0.70
N THR A 155 5.78 -4.90 1.28
CA THR A 155 6.63 -4.78 2.48
C THR A 155 6.04 -3.84 3.53
N GLN A 156 6.38 -4.08 4.80
CA GLN A 156 6.17 -3.15 5.92
C GLN A 156 7.49 -2.64 6.49
N ALA A 157 7.48 -1.47 7.12
CA ALA A 157 8.68 -0.84 7.65
C ALA A 157 8.84 -1.04 9.15
N SER A 158 7.76 -1.21 9.91
CA SER A 158 7.81 -1.19 11.38
C SER A 158 7.97 -2.57 12.00
N ALA A 159 8.78 -2.66 13.07
CA ALA A 159 8.98 -3.89 13.83
C ALA A 159 7.85 -4.18 14.82
N THR A 160 7.37 -3.15 15.51
CA THR A 160 6.20 -3.18 16.38
C THR A 160 5.37 -1.91 16.18
N PRO A 161 4.14 -1.84 16.70
CA PRO A 161 3.40 -0.59 16.75
C PRO A 161 4.02 0.49 17.66
N SER A 162 4.96 0.15 18.53
CA SER A 162 5.53 1.05 19.55
C SER A 162 6.79 1.75 19.03
N PHE A 163 6.75 3.08 18.93
CA PHE A 163 7.92 3.89 18.55
C PHE A 163 9.11 3.68 19.49
N VAL A 164 8.85 3.61 20.80
CA VAL A 164 9.89 3.46 21.82
C VAL A 164 10.61 2.13 21.65
N ASP A 165 9.87 1.05 21.40
CA ASP A 165 10.48 -0.25 21.13
C ASP A 165 11.25 -0.26 19.81
N ASN A 166 10.67 0.31 18.75
CA ASN A 166 11.31 0.42 17.44
C ASN A 166 12.63 1.21 17.48
N LYS A 167 12.77 2.18 18.38
CA LYS A 167 14.04 2.90 18.64
C LYS A 167 14.94 2.23 19.67
N GLY A 168 14.41 1.34 20.50
CA GLY A 168 15.09 0.72 21.62
C GLY A 168 15.23 -0.79 21.46
N SER A 169 14.42 -1.55 22.21
CA SER A 169 14.48 -3.02 22.33
C SER A 169 14.39 -3.74 20.99
N GLN A 170 13.71 -3.16 19.99
CA GLN A 170 13.48 -3.70 18.66
C GLN A 170 14.28 -3.01 17.56
N ALA A 171 15.26 -2.16 17.91
CA ALA A 171 16.00 -1.34 16.94
C ALA A 171 16.68 -2.16 15.83
N ALA A 172 17.26 -3.32 16.15
CA ALA A 172 17.88 -4.19 15.16
C ALA A 172 16.85 -4.73 14.15
N ARG A 173 15.68 -5.15 14.66
CA ARG A 173 14.58 -5.64 13.83
C ARG A 173 13.96 -4.52 12.99
N GLN A 174 13.79 -3.34 13.58
CA GLN A 174 13.32 -2.15 12.90
C GLN A 174 14.24 -1.79 11.74
N ASN A 175 15.56 -1.74 11.97
CA ASN A 175 16.53 -1.45 10.92
C ASN A 175 16.48 -2.46 9.77
N PHE A 176 16.33 -3.76 10.09
CA PHE A 176 16.16 -4.80 9.06
C PHE A 176 14.93 -4.54 8.18
N LEU A 177 13.78 -4.25 8.79
CA LEU A 177 12.52 -4.00 8.06
C LEU A 177 12.55 -2.69 7.27
N THR A 178 13.15 -1.64 7.83
CA THR A 178 13.43 -0.39 7.13
C THR A 178 14.24 -0.65 5.87
N LEU A 179 15.41 -1.29 5.98
CA LEU A 179 16.28 -1.56 4.82
C LEU A 179 15.58 -2.42 3.77
N GLN A 180 14.77 -3.39 4.19
CA GLN A 180 13.99 -4.21 3.28
C GLN A 180 12.93 -3.42 2.51
N SER A 181 12.20 -2.52 3.19
CA SER A 181 11.18 -1.68 2.54
C SER A 181 11.81 -0.58 1.68
N GLU A 182 12.95 -0.03 2.12
CA GLU A 182 13.76 0.89 1.31
C GLU A 182 14.29 0.21 0.04
N ASP A 183 14.79 -1.02 0.12
CA ASP A 183 15.20 -1.78 -1.07
C ASP A 183 13.99 -2.01 -1.98
N ASN A 184 12.87 -2.52 -1.45
CA ASN A 184 11.67 -2.76 -2.24
C ASN A 184 11.19 -1.50 -2.99
N PHE A 185 11.22 -0.34 -2.33
CA PHE A 185 10.82 0.93 -2.93
C PHE A 185 11.89 1.52 -3.85
N PHE A 186 13.07 1.85 -3.34
CA PHE A 186 14.09 2.59 -4.09
C PHE A 186 14.74 1.74 -5.18
N ASN A 187 14.99 0.45 -4.96
CA ASN A 187 15.42 -0.44 -6.05
C ASN A 187 14.26 -0.67 -7.02
N GLY A 188 13.02 -0.77 -6.51
CA GLY A 188 11.81 -0.80 -7.32
C GLY A 188 11.73 0.35 -8.33
N LEU A 189 12.04 1.58 -7.90
CA LEU A 189 12.07 2.75 -8.78
C LEU A 189 13.07 2.62 -9.94
N LYS A 190 14.06 1.74 -9.85
CA LYS A 190 15.07 1.50 -10.89
C LYS A 190 14.65 0.44 -11.89
N VAL A 191 13.84 -0.54 -11.49
CA VAL A 191 13.63 -1.77 -12.29
C VAL A 191 12.18 -2.21 -12.48
N ALA A 192 11.25 -1.78 -11.62
CA ALA A 192 9.86 -2.22 -11.66
C ALA A 192 9.05 -1.48 -12.73
N ASP A 193 7.88 -2.02 -13.08
CA ASP A 193 6.92 -1.33 -13.96
C ASP A 193 6.04 -0.36 -13.16
N VAL A 194 5.76 -0.73 -11.90
CA VAL A 194 4.91 0.03 -10.99
C VAL A 194 5.55 0.05 -9.60
N VAL A 195 5.59 1.24 -8.98
CA VAL A 195 6.03 1.42 -7.60
C VAL A 195 4.99 2.24 -6.85
N LEU A 196 4.45 1.67 -5.78
CA LEU A 196 3.46 2.30 -4.91
C LEU A 196 4.07 2.45 -3.52
N TYR A 197 3.97 3.66 -2.96
CA TYR A 197 4.34 3.99 -1.60
C TYR A 197 3.12 4.49 -0.84
N ASN A 198 2.90 3.95 0.35
CA ASN A 198 1.86 4.44 1.26
C ASN A 198 2.49 4.68 2.64
N GLY A 199 2.44 5.93 3.12
CA GLY A 199 3.10 6.33 4.36
C GLY A 199 3.34 7.83 4.43
N HIS A 200 4.21 8.28 5.34
CA HIS A 200 4.50 9.71 5.51
C HIS A 200 5.50 10.24 4.50
N SER A 201 5.26 11.45 3.99
CA SER A 201 6.20 12.17 3.10
C SER A 201 6.99 13.29 3.81
N ARG A 202 6.80 13.39 5.13
CA ARG A 202 7.54 14.26 6.05
C ARG A 202 7.67 15.72 5.59
N ASN A 203 6.55 16.34 5.22
CA ASN A 203 6.47 17.71 4.70
C ASN A 203 7.43 18.01 3.53
N GLY A 204 7.58 17.07 2.60
CA GLY A 204 8.45 17.24 1.44
C GLY A 204 9.86 16.67 1.60
N GLY A 205 10.13 15.99 2.73
CA GLY A 205 11.33 15.18 2.91
C GLY A 205 11.40 13.94 2.01
N GLY A 206 10.24 13.45 1.57
CA GLY A 206 10.07 12.28 0.70
C GLY A 206 9.64 11.02 1.46
N PRO A 207 9.56 9.86 0.78
CA PRO A 207 9.25 8.58 1.39
C PRO A 207 10.19 8.27 2.57
N ASP A 208 9.62 7.82 3.68
CA ASP A 208 10.34 7.56 4.94
C ASP A 208 9.92 6.21 5.53
N PHE A 209 10.92 5.37 5.78
CA PHE A 209 10.76 4.00 6.28
C PHE A 209 11.32 3.84 7.70
N ASN A 210 11.77 4.94 8.31
CA ASN A 210 12.34 4.95 9.66
C ASN A 210 11.35 5.55 10.67
N PRO A 211 11.45 5.16 11.95
CA PRO A 211 10.77 5.91 13.00
C PRO A 211 11.23 7.38 12.96
N PRO A 212 10.31 8.35 13.07
CA PRO A 212 10.63 9.75 12.82
C PRO A 212 11.75 10.28 13.72
N ILE A 213 12.48 11.26 13.22
CA ILE A 213 13.37 12.06 14.05
C ILE A 213 12.53 13.10 14.78
N LEU A 214 12.57 13.08 16.10
CA LEU A 214 11.81 13.98 16.97
C LEU A 214 12.70 15.10 17.53
N MET A 215 12.10 16.25 17.79
CA MET A 215 12.69 17.33 18.58
C MET A 215 12.57 17.04 20.08
N ALA A 216 13.18 17.87 20.93
CA ALA A 216 13.08 17.73 22.38
C ALA A 216 11.63 17.79 22.90
N ASN A 217 10.74 18.51 22.21
CA ASN A 217 9.31 18.58 22.52
C ASN A 217 8.50 17.39 21.95
N LYS A 218 9.17 16.31 21.53
CA LYS A 218 8.56 15.07 21.01
C LYS A 218 7.80 15.19 19.68
N HIS A 219 7.75 16.36 19.05
CA HIS A 219 7.21 16.51 17.70
C HIS A 219 8.26 16.17 16.63
N VAL A 220 7.80 15.75 15.45
CA VAL A 220 8.66 15.46 14.30
C VAL A 220 9.48 16.69 13.91
N ASN A 221 10.78 16.49 13.70
CA ASN A 221 11.73 17.54 13.33
C ASN A 221 11.64 17.90 11.84
N TYR A 222 10.55 18.54 11.44
CA TYR A 222 10.34 18.96 10.05
C TYR A 222 11.38 20.02 9.61
N LYS A 223 11.41 21.17 10.31
CA LYS A 223 12.24 22.33 9.92
C LYS A 223 13.73 22.12 10.10
N GLY A 224 14.16 21.32 11.08
CA GLY A 224 15.58 21.08 11.36
C GLY A 224 16.16 19.87 10.62
N TYR A 225 15.33 18.97 10.11
CA TYR A 225 15.79 17.75 9.43
C TYR A 225 15.10 17.49 8.09
N TYR A 226 13.80 17.19 8.08
CA TYR A 226 13.16 16.67 6.86
C TYR A 226 13.04 17.68 5.72
N GLU A 227 12.77 18.95 6.02
CA GLU A 227 12.71 20.03 5.02
C GLU A 227 14.11 20.43 4.52
N VAL A 228 15.14 20.23 5.34
CA VAL A 228 16.52 20.65 5.04
C VAL A 228 17.31 19.55 4.33
N LYS A 229 17.32 18.35 4.90
CA LYS A 229 18.09 17.20 4.41
C LYS A 229 17.40 16.46 3.29
N ARG A 230 16.05 16.46 3.27
CA ARG A 230 15.21 15.87 2.23
C ARG A 230 15.67 14.46 1.77
N PRO A 231 15.99 13.54 2.70
CA PRO A 231 16.71 12.31 2.36
C PRO A 231 15.92 11.40 1.40
N GLY A 232 14.61 11.24 1.65
CA GLY A 232 13.74 10.38 0.86
C GLY A 232 13.65 10.86 -0.59
N ILE A 233 13.37 12.14 -0.82
CA ILE A 233 13.21 12.67 -2.19
C ILE A 233 14.53 12.69 -2.96
N ILE A 234 15.67 12.97 -2.30
CA ILE A 234 17.00 12.89 -2.95
C ILE A 234 17.24 11.47 -3.47
N ARG A 235 16.98 10.46 -2.64
CA ARG A 235 17.17 9.04 -3.03
C ARG A 235 16.17 8.58 -4.09
N THR A 236 14.90 9.03 -3.99
CA THR A 236 13.89 8.79 -5.04
C THR A 236 14.37 9.34 -6.38
N MET A 237 14.88 10.57 -6.41
CA MET A 237 15.36 11.21 -7.63
C MET A 237 16.58 10.52 -8.24
N ALA A 238 17.53 10.09 -7.40
CA ALA A 238 18.66 9.28 -7.87
C ALA A 238 18.16 7.97 -8.52
N SER A 239 17.24 7.27 -7.86
CA SER A 239 16.72 5.98 -8.32
C SER A 239 15.91 6.10 -9.62
N LEU A 240 15.08 7.13 -9.75
CA LEU A 240 14.30 7.36 -10.97
C LEU A 240 15.17 7.66 -12.20
N LYS A 241 16.28 8.38 -12.02
CA LYS A 241 17.21 8.68 -13.12
C LYS A 241 17.86 7.42 -13.69
N GLU A 242 18.12 6.44 -12.83
CA GLU A 242 18.71 5.14 -13.19
C GLU A 242 17.74 4.20 -13.91
N ASN A 243 16.42 4.45 -13.88
CA ASN A 243 15.45 3.54 -14.49
C ASN A 243 15.53 3.57 -16.03
N PRO A 244 15.77 2.42 -16.69
CA PRO A 244 15.74 2.33 -18.16
C PRO A 244 14.31 2.40 -18.72
N ASN A 245 13.31 1.93 -17.97
CA ASN A 245 11.91 2.10 -18.31
C ASN A 245 11.44 3.52 -17.93
N LYS A 246 11.50 4.42 -18.91
CA LYS A 246 11.06 5.81 -18.70
C LYS A 246 9.54 5.93 -18.48
N GLY A 247 8.75 4.91 -18.79
CA GLY A 247 7.29 4.89 -18.61
C GLY A 247 6.78 4.30 -17.29
N ILE A 248 7.65 4.11 -16.28
CA ILE A 248 7.28 3.61 -14.94
C ILE A 248 6.08 4.37 -14.34
N ILE A 249 5.20 3.65 -13.63
CA ILE A 249 4.12 4.22 -12.82
C ILE A 249 4.59 4.34 -11.37
N VAL A 250 4.52 5.55 -10.81
CA VAL A 250 4.93 5.85 -9.42
C VAL A 250 3.76 6.45 -8.64
N GLY A 251 3.26 5.73 -7.65
CA GLY A 251 2.22 6.22 -6.74
C GLY A 251 2.79 6.60 -5.38
N LEU A 252 2.55 7.84 -4.94
CA LEU A 252 2.83 8.28 -3.57
C LEU A 252 1.51 8.63 -2.84
N PHE A 253 1.03 7.68 -2.04
CA PHE A 253 -0.11 7.83 -1.17
C PHE A 253 0.34 8.38 0.19
N SER A 254 0.61 9.69 0.20
CA SER A 254 1.16 10.42 1.36
C SER A 254 0.75 11.88 1.31
N CYS A 255 0.50 12.57 2.42
CA CYS A 255 -0.03 13.95 2.41
C CYS A 255 0.75 14.93 1.51
N TYR A 256 0.03 15.77 0.76
CA TYR A 256 0.55 16.85 -0.10
C TYR A 256 1.64 16.45 -1.11
N SER A 257 1.70 15.17 -1.50
CA SER A 257 2.78 14.66 -2.36
C SER A 257 2.84 15.36 -3.73
N LYS A 258 1.71 15.82 -4.28
CA LYS A 258 1.65 16.65 -5.49
C LYS A 258 2.43 17.94 -5.28
N LYS A 259 2.09 18.70 -4.25
CA LYS A 259 2.70 20.01 -3.93
C LYS A 259 4.22 19.88 -3.77
N HIS A 260 4.67 18.82 -3.11
CA HIS A 260 6.08 18.65 -2.78
C HIS A 260 6.92 18.02 -3.89
N PHE A 261 6.37 17.10 -4.68
CA PHE A 261 7.18 16.21 -5.51
C PHE A 261 6.88 16.27 -7.01
N TYR A 262 5.72 16.75 -7.45
CA TYR A 262 5.35 16.71 -8.87
C TYR A 262 6.43 17.30 -9.78
N ASN A 263 6.82 18.56 -9.55
CA ASN A 263 7.84 19.21 -10.38
C ASN A 263 9.20 18.48 -10.32
N THR A 264 9.57 17.99 -9.14
CA THR A 264 10.84 17.28 -8.92
C THR A 264 10.85 15.97 -9.70
N PHE A 265 9.76 15.21 -9.62
CA PHE A 265 9.55 13.97 -10.36
C PHE A 265 9.60 14.21 -11.87
N MET A 266 8.84 15.17 -12.38
CA MET A 266 8.82 15.48 -13.81
C MET A 266 10.18 15.96 -14.35
N GLN A 267 11.01 16.59 -13.51
CA GLN A 267 12.39 16.95 -13.87
C GLN A 267 13.33 15.72 -13.95
N ALA A 268 13.13 14.69 -13.12
CA ALA A 268 13.94 13.46 -13.20
C ALA A 268 13.59 12.63 -14.42
N ASN A 269 12.30 12.48 -14.71
CA ASN A 269 11.81 11.67 -15.81
C ASN A 269 10.46 12.23 -16.31
N PRO A 270 10.47 13.02 -17.40
CA PRO A 270 9.25 13.60 -17.96
C PRO A 270 8.25 12.57 -18.51
N SER A 271 8.72 11.37 -18.85
CA SER A 271 7.89 10.31 -19.44
C SER A 271 7.26 9.38 -18.40
N GLN A 272 7.62 9.51 -17.12
CA GLN A 272 7.03 8.68 -16.08
C GLN A 272 5.58 9.09 -15.82
N ARG A 273 4.86 8.17 -15.20
CA ARG A 273 3.45 8.33 -14.83
C ARG A 273 3.39 8.44 -13.32
N VAL A 274 2.77 9.48 -12.79
CA VAL A 274 2.74 9.69 -11.32
C VAL A 274 1.34 9.80 -10.78
N ILE A 275 1.09 9.16 -9.64
CA ILE A 275 -0.15 9.24 -8.86
C ILE A 275 0.21 9.91 -7.55
N LEU A 276 -0.26 11.13 -7.34
CA LEU A 276 0.08 11.96 -6.19
C LEU A 276 -1.17 12.47 -5.50
N SER A 277 -1.15 12.54 -4.18
CA SER A 277 -2.16 13.24 -3.39
C SER A 277 -2.05 14.76 -3.51
N ALA A 278 -3.19 15.45 -3.59
CA ALA A 278 -3.28 16.91 -3.64
C ALA A 278 -3.38 17.57 -2.26
N ASP A 279 -3.82 16.85 -1.23
CA ASP A 279 -4.13 17.40 0.09
C ASP A 279 -3.60 16.51 1.25
N THR A 280 -3.89 16.89 2.49
CA THR A 280 -3.90 15.95 3.61
C THR A 280 -4.88 14.82 3.33
N ILE A 281 -4.44 13.61 3.61
CA ILE A 281 -5.25 12.40 3.47
C ILE A 281 -5.19 11.65 4.79
N ASP A 282 -6.33 11.15 5.25
CA ASP A 282 -6.34 10.27 6.40
C ASP A 282 -5.81 8.87 6.02
N TYR A 283 -5.49 8.08 7.03
CA TYR A 283 -4.87 6.75 6.85
C TYR A 283 -5.74 5.83 5.98
N PHE A 284 -7.05 5.86 6.18
CA PHE A 284 -7.98 5.01 5.46
C PHE A 284 -8.18 5.49 4.02
N ASP A 285 -8.26 6.79 3.78
CA ASP A 285 -8.36 7.38 2.45
C ASP A 285 -7.12 7.07 1.61
N SER A 286 -5.93 7.17 2.22
CA SER A 286 -4.66 6.77 1.59
C SER A 286 -4.68 5.31 1.16
N LEU A 287 -5.15 4.43 2.04
CA LEU A 287 -5.27 3.00 1.78
C LEU A 287 -6.30 2.71 0.67
N LYS A 288 -7.51 3.28 0.74
CA LYS A 288 -8.53 3.13 -0.29
C LYS A 288 -8.00 3.55 -1.66
N ALA A 289 -7.43 4.75 -1.76
CA ALA A 289 -6.86 5.23 -3.01
C ALA A 289 -5.81 4.27 -3.56
N SER A 290 -4.86 3.86 -2.71
CA SER A 290 -3.78 2.96 -3.14
C SER A 290 -4.29 1.61 -3.69
N VAL A 291 -5.35 1.05 -3.09
CA VAL A 291 -5.96 -0.20 -3.55
C VAL A 291 -6.83 0.02 -4.78
N GLY A 292 -7.54 1.13 -4.89
CA GLY A 292 -8.31 1.48 -6.09
C GLY A 292 -7.40 1.68 -7.31
N TYR A 293 -6.25 2.34 -7.12
CA TYR A 293 -5.25 2.47 -8.17
C TYR A 293 -4.61 1.13 -8.52
N LEU A 294 -4.33 0.28 -7.53
CA LEU A 294 -3.88 -1.09 -7.77
C LEU A 294 -4.90 -1.87 -8.60
N GLU A 295 -6.19 -1.82 -8.24
CA GLU A 295 -7.28 -2.46 -8.99
C GLU A 295 -7.31 -1.99 -10.45
N GLY A 296 -7.27 -0.68 -10.69
CA GLY A 296 -7.27 -0.13 -12.04
C GLY A 296 -6.02 -0.53 -12.84
N ILE A 297 -4.84 -0.57 -12.22
CA ILE A 297 -3.62 -1.07 -12.84
C ILE A 297 -3.76 -2.54 -13.25
N LEU A 298 -4.35 -3.37 -12.38
CA LEU A 298 -4.57 -4.79 -12.64
C LEU A 298 -5.67 -5.04 -13.70
N ARG A 299 -6.51 -4.04 -13.99
CA ARG A 299 -7.45 -4.03 -15.12
C ARG A 299 -6.83 -3.53 -16.44
N GLY A 300 -5.60 -3.01 -16.41
CA GLY A 300 -4.99 -2.38 -17.57
C GLY A 300 -5.51 -0.97 -17.84
N SER A 301 -6.15 -0.32 -16.87
CA SER A 301 -6.64 1.05 -17.00
C SER A 301 -5.49 2.06 -16.91
N CYS A 302 -5.68 3.23 -17.51
CA CYS A 302 -4.72 4.33 -17.51
C CYS A 302 -5.44 5.69 -17.50
N SER A 303 -4.70 6.79 -17.50
CA SER A 303 -5.21 8.16 -17.65
C SER A 303 -6.31 8.50 -16.62
N GLN A 304 -7.32 9.23 -17.09
CA GLN A 304 -8.51 9.56 -16.34
C GLN A 304 -9.30 8.31 -15.95
N GLU A 305 -9.32 7.24 -16.74
CA GLU A 305 -10.02 5.99 -16.39
C GLU A 305 -9.47 5.39 -15.10
N LEU A 306 -8.14 5.32 -14.97
CA LEU A 306 -7.49 4.87 -13.75
C LEU A 306 -7.83 5.78 -12.55
N ALA A 307 -7.89 7.09 -12.77
CA ALA A 307 -8.29 8.04 -11.74
C ALA A 307 -9.77 7.90 -11.36
N ASP A 308 -10.67 7.69 -12.33
CA ASP A 308 -12.10 7.53 -12.10
C ASP A 308 -12.38 6.25 -11.32
N LEU A 309 -11.70 5.15 -11.67
CA LEU A 309 -11.75 3.89 -10.92
C LEU A 309 -11.34 4.08 -9.46
N ALA A 310 -10.21 4.75 -9.22
CA ALA A 310 -9.64 4.90 -7.89
C ALA A 310 -10.26 6.03 -7.03
N LYS A 311 -11.22 6.80 -7.55
CA LYS A 311 -11.78 7.98 -6.85
C LYS A 311 -13.29 7.92 -6.72
N GLN A 312 -13.79 6.83 -6.15
CA GLN A 312 -15.23 6.61 -6.00
C GLN A 312 -15.89 7.44 -4.88
N GLU A 313 -15.11 7.86 -3.88
CA GLU A 313 -15.62 8.64 -2.75
C GLU A 313 -15.23 10.13 -2.88
N ASP A 314 -16.07 11.03 -2.36
CA ASP A 314 -15.93 12.47 -2.59
C ASP A 314 -14.58 13.04 -2.11
N LYS A 315 -14.05 12.54 -0.99
CA LYS A 315 -12.71 12.91 -0.51
C LYS A 315 -11.59 12.46 -1.46
N LEU A 316 -11.75 11.33 -2.13
CA LEU A 316 -10.74 10.78 -3.05
C LEU A 316 -10.75 11.52 -4.40
N LYS A 317 -11.91 11.98 -4.87
CA LYS A 317 -12.08 12.73 -6.13
C LYS A 317 -11.16 13.94 -6.23
N THR A 318 -11.06 14.70 -5.16
CA THR A 318 -10.21 15.90 -5.09
C THR A 318 -8.83 15.59 -4.50
N GLY A 319 -8.73 14.55 -3.67
CA GLY A 319 -7.54 14.20 -2.90
C GLY A 319 -6.38 13.59 -3.70
N PHE A 320 -6.61 13.03 -4.89
CA PHE A 320 -5.55 12.41 -5.70
C PHE A 320 -5.55 12.90 -7.14
N GLN A 321 -4.40 12.93 -7.81
CA GLN A 321 -4.23 13.32 -9.20
C GLN A 321 -3.21 12.41 -9.89
N GLY A 322 -3.60 11.91 -11.07
CA GLY A 322 -2.73 11.16 -11.96
C GLY A 322 -2.18 12.07 -13.05
N TYR A 323 -0.90 11.92 -13.40
CA TYR A 323 -0.23 12.71 -14.43
C TYR A 323 0.50 11.81 -15.41
N ASN A 324 0.46 12.20 -16.68
CA ASN A 324 1.09 11.49 -17.81
C ASN A 324 0.70 10.01 -17.91
N ILE A 325 -0.45 9.63 -17.39
CA ILE A 325 -0.93 8.25 -17.47
C ILE A 325 -1.59 8.00 -18.85
N ASN A 326 -1.15 8.69 -19.91
CA ASN A 326 -1.67 8.54 -21.27
C ASN A 326 -0.77 7.62 -22.10
#